data_AF-A0A3D1CSN4-F1
#
_entry.id   AF-A0A3D1CSN4-F1
#
_cell.length_a   1.000
_cell.length_b   1.000
_cell.length_c   1.000
_cell.angle_alpha   90.00
_cell.angle_beta   90.00
_cell.angle_gamma   90.00
#
_symmetry.space_group_name_H-M   'P 1'
#
loop_
_entity.id
_entity.type
_entity.pdbx_description
1 polymer ?
#
loop_
_entity_poly.entity_id
_entity_poly.type
_entity_poly.pdbx_seq_one_letter_code
_entity_poly.pdbx_strand_id
1 'polypeptide(L)'
;SENGIQDADTCPLTEKLSQTEQAGCTGSDELKVTFVNRVTDTTYNPLFVYNRGTQGDSTYFCFEPKSKAFLVEAKARCVDAAGSGLPTDIAAADKGVICAGAEGAEGALTYTCLP
;
A
#
# COMPACT_ATOMS: atom_id res chain seq x y z
N SER A 1 9.24 39.45 38.18
CA SER A 1 8.94 38.01 38.30
C SER A 1 7.79 37.73 37.35
N GLU A 2 8.09 37.55 36.07
CA GLU A 2 7.07 37.20 35.07
C GLU A 2 7.10 35.67 34.91
N ASN A 3 6.06 35.01 35.44
CA ASN A 3 5.83 33.58 35.27
C ASN A 3 5.35 33.34 33.83
N GLY A 4 6.27 32.96 32.94
CA GLY A 4 5.94 32.43 31.63
C GLY A 4 5.34 31.03 31.75
N ILE A 5 4.11 30.86 31.29
CA ILE A 5 3.47 29.56 31.11
C ILE A 5 4.32 28.77 30.10
N GLN A 6 4.95 27.68 30.55
CA GLN A 6 5.63 26.74 29.68
C GLN A 6 4.57 25.94 28.92
N ASP A 7 4.24 26.39 27.72
CA ASP A 7 3.38 25.67 26.78
C ASP A 7 4.19 24.51 26.17
N ALA A 8 3.95 23.30 26.66
CA ALA A 8 4.68 22.09 26.31
C ALA A 8 4.17 21.40 25.03
N ASP A 9 3.56 22.14 24.08
CA ASP A 9 2.82 21.50 22.98
C ASP A 9 2.91 22.19 21.60
N THR A 10 3.95 23.01 21.35
CA THR A 10 4.13 23.66 20.04
C THR A 10 5.44 23.23 19.36
N CYS A 11 5.42 22.07 18.70
CA CYS A 11 6.48 21.67 17.77
C CYS A 11 6.54 22.67 16.60
N PRO A 12 7.66 23.39 16.39
CA PRO A 12 7.83 24.31 15.27
C PRO A 12 7.65 23.59 13.92
N LEU A 13 7.07 24.27 12.92
CA LEU A 13 6.83 23.67 11.60
C LEU A 13 8.11 23.13 10.94
N THR A 14 9.24 23.80 11.17
CA THR A 14 10.56 23.35 10.71
C THR A 14 10.95 22.00 11.32
N GLU A 15 10.60 21.74 12.58
CA GLU A 15 10.85 20.44 13.23
C GLU A 15 9.82 19.39 12.79
N LYS A 16 8.59 19.82 12.47
CA LYS A 16 7.63 18.98 11.75
C LYS A 16 8.10 18.59 10.34
N LEU A 17 9.19 19.14 9.82
CA LEU A 17 9.76 18.79 8.50
C LEU A 17 11.21 18.28 8.59
N SER A 18 11.81 18.32 9.78
CA SER A 18 13.16 17.86 10.12
C SER A 18 13.21 16.33 10.29
N GLN A 19 14.37 15.72 10.05
CA GLN A 19 14.64 14.28 10.30
C GLN A 19 15.12 14.00 11.73
N THR A 20 15.14 15.00 12.61
CA THR A 20 15.76 14.89 13.93
C THR A 20 14.70 14.53 14.97
N GLU A 21 14.88 13.42 15.69
CA GLU A 21 13.99 13.02 16.79
C GLU A 21 14.18 13.97 17.98
N GLN A 22 13.16 14.78 18.30
CA GLN A 22 13.14 15.67 19.46
C GLN A 22 12.08 15.15 20.46
N ALA A 23 12.48 14.98 21.73
CA ALA A 23 11.57 14.60 22.80
C ALA A 23 10.42 15.61 22.92
N GLY A 24 9.17 15.15 22.73
CA GLY A 24 7.96 15.97 22.81
C GLY A 24 7.15 16.09 21.51
N CYS A 25 7.65 15.59 20.37
CA CYS A 25 6.97 15.67 19.05
C CYS A 25 6.56 14.30 18.46
N THR A 26 6.29 13.32 19.32
CA THR A 26 6.18 11.88 18.99
C THR A 26 5.16 11.54 17.90
N GLY A 27 4.02 12.25 17.82
CA GLY A 27 2.93 11.88 16.91
C GLY A 27 3.17 12.21 15.43
N SER A 28 3.97 13.23 15.10
CA SER A 28 4.25 13.61 13.71
C SER A 28 5.41 12.81 13.12
N ASP A 29 6.31 12.32 13.96
CA ASP A 29 7.52 11.63 13.53
C ASP A 29 7.25 10.17 13.17
N GLU A 30 6.29 9.49 13.83
CA GLU A 30 5.86 8.13 13.47
C GLU A 30 5.28 8.05 12.05
N LEU A 31 4.47 9.03 11.63
CA LEU A 31 3.87 9.06 10.30
C LEU A 31 4.92 9.32 9.21
N LYS A 32 5.93 10.16 9.48
CA LYS A 32 7.02 10.43 8.56
C LYS A 32 7.97 9.25 8.43
N VAL A 33 8.40 8.66 9.54
CA VAL A 33 9.26 7.47 9.54
C VAL A 33 8.54 6.33 8.82
N THR A 34 7.24 6.15 9.09
CA THR A 34 6.43 5.19 8.35
C THR A 34 6.44 5.51 6.85
N PHE A 35 6.14 6.76 6.43
CA PHE A 35 6.10 7.16 5.02
C PHE A 35 7.45 6.98 4.31
N VAL A 36 8.54 7.43 4.92
CA VAL A 36 9.90 7.28 4.36
C VAL A 36 10.23 5.81 4.22
N ASN A 37 9.98 5.00 5.25
CA ASN A 37 10.21 3.56 5.18
C ASN A 37 9.33 2.89 4.11
N ARG A 38 8.08 3.35 3.88
CA ARG A 38 7.26 2.82 2.76
C ARG A 38 7.88 3.06 1.39
N VAL A 39 8.67 4.12 1.25
CA VAL A 39 9.26 4.57 -0.03
C VAL A 39 10.67 4.04 -0.22
N THR A 40 11.47 3.93 0.84
CA THR A 40 12.90 3.60 0.76
C THR A 40 13.20 2.13 1.05
N ASP A 41 12.31 1.41 1.73
CA ASP A 41 12.54 0.01 2.06
C ASP A 41 12.28 -0.88 0.84
N THR A 42 13.35 -1.52 0.39
CA THR A 42 13.38 -2.46 -0.74
C THR A 42 12.46 -3.67 -0.59
N THR A 43 11.93 -3.90 0.62
CA THR A 43 11.04 -5.04 0.93
C THR A 43 9.59 -4.63 1.20
N TYR A 44 9.28 -3.34 1.21
CA TYR A 44 8.01 -2.85 1.76
C TYR A 44 6.78 -3.23 0.93
N ASN A 45 6.83 -3.05 -0.40
CA ASN A 45 5.79 -3.49 -1.31
C ASN A 45 6.27 -3.51 -2.78
N PRO A 46 6.73 -4.67 -3.31
CA PRO A 46 7.18 -4.75 -4.69
C PRO A 46 6.03 -4.46 -5.66
N LEU A 47 6.34 -3.67 -6.70
CA LEU A 47 5.45 -3.44 -7.83
C LEU A 47 5.83 -4.37 -8.98
N PHE A 48 4.86 -5.08 -9.52
CA PHE A 48 5.01 -5.97 -10.66
C PHE A 48 4.34 -5.35 -11.89
N VAL A 49 4.98 -5.46 -13.04
CA VAL A 49 4.39 -5.06 -14.32
C VAL A 49 3.93 -6.32 -15.05
N TYR A 50 2.67 -6.34 -15.47
CA TYR A 50 2.08 -7.45 -16.21
C TYR A 50 1.59 -6.97 -17.57
N ASN A 51 1.95 -7.69 -18.62
CA ASN A 51 1.36 -7.56 -19.95
C ASN A 51 1.46 -8.94 -20.62
N ARG A 52 0.34 -9.43 -21.18
CA ARG A 52 0.27 -10.77 -21.77
C ARG A 52 1.01 -10.86 -23.13
N GLY A 53 1.37 -9.72 -23.72
CA GLY A 53 2.24 -9.63 -24.88
C GLY A 53 1.54 -9.75 -26.23
N THR A 54 0.21 -9.78 -26.26
CA THR A 54 -0.55 -9.77 -27.52
C THR A 54 -1.02 -8.36 -27.87
N GLN A 55 -1.22 -8.10 -29.16
CA GLN A 55 -1.68 -6.80 -29.62
C GLN A 55 -3.05 -6.48 -29.00
N GLY A 56 -3.16 -5.31 -28.38
CA GLY A 56 -4.39 -4.87 -27.73
C GLY A 56 -4.49 -5.23 -26.24
N ASP A 57 -3.51 -5.96 -25.68
CA ASP A 57 -3.47 -6.24 -24.24
C ASP A 57 -3.03 -5.00 -23.45
N SER A 58 -3.70 -4.77 -22.33
CA SER A 58 -3.34 -3.70 -21.40
C SER A 58 -2.07 -4.06 -20.61
N THR A 59 -1.35 -3.03 -20.19
CA THR A 59 -0.28 -3.17 -19.20
C THR A 59 -0.86 -2.88 -17.83
N TYR A 60 -0.58 -3.74 -16.86
CA TYR A 60 -1.05 -3.62 -15.49
C TYR A 60 0.12 -3.43 -14.54
N PHE A 61 -0.10 -2.64 -13.50
CA PHE A 61 0.74 -2.58 -12.32
C PHE A 61 0.07 -3.35 -11.19
N CYS A 62 0.72 -4.41 -10.73
CA CYS A 62 0.25 -5.30 -9.69
C CYS A 62 1.05 -5.13 -8.40
N PHE A 63 0.36 -5.09 -7.26
CA PHE A 63 1.02 -5.01 -5.94
C PHE A 63 0.18 -5.64 -4.85
N GLU A 64 0.82 -5.95 -3.72
CA GLU A 64 0.12 -6.47 -2.54
C GLU A 64 -0.53 -5.30 -1.78
N PRO A 65 -1.86 -5.29 -1.60
CA PRO A 65 -2.54 -4.22 -0.90
C PRO A 65 -2.21 -4.26 0.61
N LYS A 66 -1.45 -3.27 1.08
CA LYS A 66 -1.08 -3.13 2.50
C LYS A 66 -2.11 -2.39 3.37
N SER A 67 -3.14 -1.80 2.77
CA SER A 67 -4.23 -1.14 3.50
C SER A 67 -5.49 -2.00 3.49
N LYS A 68 -6.29 -1.93 4.57
CA LYS A 68 -7.57 -2.66 4.66
C LYS A 68 -8.53 -2.27 3.53
N ALA A 69 -8.57 -0.99 3.17
CA ALA A 69 -9.42 -0.50 2.08
C ALA A 69 -9.00 -1.09 0.73
N PHE A 70 -7.69 -1.08 0.42
CA PHE A 70 -7.19 -1.70 -0.81
C PHE A 70 -7.39 -3.21 -0.82
N LEU A 71 -7.33 -3.87 0.34
CA LEU A 71 -7.63 -5.30 0.47
C LEU A 71 -9.09 -5.60 0.13
N VAL A 72 -10.03 -4.81 0.67
CA VAL A 72 -11.47 -4.95 0.36
C VAL A 72 -11.71 -4.75 -1.13
N GLU A 73 -11.13 -3.71 -1.70
CA GLU A 73 -11.23 -3.38 -3.12
C GLU A 73 -10.61 -4.46 -4.03
N ALA A 74 -9.45 -5.00 -3.66
CA ALA A 74 -8.80 -6.09 -4.40
C ALA A 74 -9.65 -7.36 -4.37
N LYS A 75 -10.20 -7.71 -3.20
CA LYS A 75 -11.12 -8.85 -3.06
C LYS A 75 -12.42 -8.63 -3.82
N ALA A 76 -12.98 -7.42 -3.82
CA ALA A 76 -14.20 -7.12 -4.55
C ALA A 76 -14.05 -7.27 -6.08
N ARG A 77 -12.84 -7.07 -6.62
CA ARG A 77 -12.53 -7.35 -8.04
C ARG A 77 -12.44 -8.85 -8.34
N CYS A 78 -12.10 -9.66 -7.34
CA CYS A 78 -12.10 -11.11 -7.42
C CYS A 78 -13.51 -11.65 -7.11
N VAL A 79 -14.38 -11.65 -8.13
CA VAL A 79 -15.75 -12.19 -8.03
C VAL A 79 -15.76 -13.66 -7.58
N ASP A 80 -14.72 -14.43 -7.93
CA ASP A 80 -14.45 -15.80 -7.50
C ASP A 80 -12.92 -16.03 -7.41
N ALA A 81 -12.48 -17.17 -6.88
CA ALA A 81 -11.06 -17.56 -6.89
C ALA A 81 -10.45 -17.70 -8.30
N ALA A 82 -11.27 -17.88 -9.34
CA ALA A 82 -10.81 -17.90 -10.73
C ALA A 82 -10.61 -16.49 -11.32
N GLY A 83 -10.98 -15.44 -10.59
CA GLY A 83 -10.87 -14.05 -11.01
C GLY A 83 -11.79 -13.70 -12.17
N SER A 84 -13.02 -14.23 -12.23
CA SER A 84 -13.96 -13.93 -13.31
C SER A 84 -14.31 -12.45 -13.46
N GLY A 85 -14.17 -11.65 -12.40
CA GLY A 85 -14.31 -10.19 -12.42
C GLY A 85 -13.11 -9.41 -12.97
N LEU A 86 -11.98 -10.07 -13.23
CA LEU A 86 -10.79 -9.43 -13.79
C LEU A 86 -10.88 -9.30 -15.32
N PRO A 87 -10.21 -8.29 -15.90
CA PRO A 87 -10.13 -8.10 -17.35
C PRO A 87 -9.77 -9.37 -18.14
N THR A 88 -10.30 -9.50 -19.35
CA THR A 88 -10.17 -10.72 -20.18
C THR A 88 -8.80 -10.87 -20.85
N ASP A 89 -7.99 -9.81 -20.87
CA ASP A 89 -6.61 -9.75 -21.34
C ASP A 89 -5.59 -10.19 -20.27
N ILE A 90 -6.02 -10.46 -19.03
CA ILE A 90 -5.24 -11.22 -18.04
C ILE A 90 -5.45 -12.71 -18.27
N ALA A 91 -4.37 -13.50 -18.39
CA ALA A 91 -4.49 -14.94 -18.63
C ALA A 91 -5.14 -15.66 -17.44
N ALA A 92 -5.91 -16.72 -17.71
CA ALA A 92 -6.67 -17.44 -16.67
C ALA A 92 -5.79 -17.99 -15.55
N ALA A 93 -4.56 -18.45 -15.87
CA ALA A 93 -3.59 -18.89 -14.87
C ALA A 93 -3.19 -17.74 -13.92
N ASP A 94 -2.98 -16.54 -14.46
CA ASP A 94 -2.56 -15.37 -13.69
C ASP A 94 -3.72 -14.80 -12.85
N LYS A 95 -4.95 -14.88 -13.34
CA LYS A 95 -6.15 -14.53 -12.57
C LYS A 95 -6.27 -15.35 -11.27
N GLY A 96 -5.99 -16.64 -11.36
CA GLY A 96 -5.97 -17.52 -10.18
C GLY A 96 -4.90 -17.11 -9.16
N VAL A 97 -3.74 -16.64 -9.63
CA VAL A 97 -2.68 -16.11 -8.75
C VAL A 97 -3.10 -14.79 -8.10
N ILE A 98 -3.69 -13.87 -8.88
CA ILE A 98 -4.14 -12.55 -8.38
C ILE A 98 -5.23 -12.71 -7.32
N CYS A 99 -6.14 -13.67 -7.51
CA CYS A 99 -7.30 -13.88 -6.65
C CYS A 99 -7.14 -15.00 -5.60
N ALA A 100 -5.95 -15.59 -5.45
CA ALA A 100 -5.72 -16.71 -4.54
C ALA A 100 -6.15 -16.42 -3.09
N GLY A 101 -5.90 -15.21 -2.57
CA GLY A 101 -6.31 -14.80 -1.23
C GLY A 101 -7.76 -14.31 -1.08
N ALA A 102 -8.55 -14.29 -2.16
CA ALA A 102 -9.90 -13.70 -2.14
C ALA A 102 -10.88 -14.54 -1.30
N GLU A 103 -10.74 -15.86 -1.30
CA GLU A 103 -11.59 -16.79 -0.55
C GLU A 103 -11.12 -17.03 0.90
N GLY A 104 -10.12 -16.28 1.38
CA GLY A 104 -9.70 -16.31 2.77
C GLY A 104 -8.82 -17.51 3.14
N ALA A 105 -8.19 -18.17 2.17
CA ALA A 105 -7.15 -19.16 2.44
C ALA A 105 -6.00 -18.51 3.23
N GLU A 106 -5.68 -19.06 4.41
CA GLU A 106 -4.58 -18.55 5.23
C GLU A 106 -3.26 -18.61 4.45
N GLY A 107 -2.51 -17.49 4.46
CA GLY A 107 -1.24 -17.37 3.75
C GLY A 107 -1.35 -17.10 2.24
N ALA A 108 -2.56 -17.07 1.66
CA ALA A 108 -2.74 -16.70 0.26
C ALA A 108 -2.83 -15.18 0.08
N LEU A 109 -2.04 -14.65 -0.86
CA LEU A 109 -2.03 -13.22 -1.18
C LEU A 109 -3.11 -12.90 -2.22
N THR A 110 -3.75 -11.75 -2.06
CA THR A 110 -4.56 -11.14 -3.13
C THR A 110 -3.77 -9.97 -3.68
N TYR A 111 -3.53 -9.94 -4.98
CA TYR A 111 -2.91 -8.80 -5.65
C TYR A 111 -3.98 -7.85 -6.16
N THR A 112 -3.67 -6.57 -6.21
CA THR A 112 -4.45 -5.60 -6.99
C THR A 112 -3.66 -5.27 -8.24
N CYS A 113 -4.26 -5.51 -9.41
CA CYS A 113 -3.68 -5.18 -10.71
C CYS A 113 -4.53 -4.09 -11.36
N LEU A 114 -3.92 -2.92 -11.59
CA LEU A 114 -4.59 -1.76 -12.16
C LEU A 114 -3.90 -1.38 -13.48
N PRO A 115 -4.68 -1.03 -14.53
CA PRO A 115 -4.12 -0.52 -15.79
C PRO A 115 -3.50 0.86 -15.62
#